data_AF-A0A117UZZ7-F1
#
_entry.id   AF-A0A117UZZ7-F1
#
_cell.length_a   1.000
_cell.length_b   1.000
_cell.length_c   1.000
_cell.angle_alpha   90.00
_cell.angle_beta   90.00
_cell.angle_gamma   90.00
#
_symmetry.space_group_name_H-M   'P 1'
#
loop_
_entity.id
_entity.type
_entity.pdbx_description
1 polymer ?
#
loop_
_entity_poly.entity_id
_entity_poly.type
_entity_poly.pdbx_seq_one_letter_code
_entity_poly.pdbx_strand_id
1 'polypeptide(L)'
;MTEPTAIDEAPFPRSVIESIAKEAKITDPVQRAALTERLDYLATHYRDVLSTMPNDFDQYAPFDATLTERVEWLETKLLNPLDRVIEAVSPKNQAWFSLWPNDVIDELKPDYDTVRTQLENLKLMAQNVIINLVYHRHYSLPFNEFLRFHIVTDIAKVLDSVAPNLKPSRGTYTKELGEFAGRYPTIIRQAYQAITGKAEPLDRLIKEVVDQRRQK
;
A
#
# COMPACT_ATOMS: atom_id res chain seq x y z
N MET A 1 -17.83 23.32 -2.33
CA MET A 1 -16.94 22.64 -1.38
C MET A 1 -17.83 21.96 -0.37
N THR A 2 -18.16 20.70 -0.62
CA THR A 2 -18.82 19.85 0.37
C THR A 2 -17.75 19.40 1.35
N GLU A 3 -17.86 19.80 2.60
CA GLU A 3 -17.09 19.21 3.69
C GLU A 3 -17.31 17.69 3.67
N PRO A 4 -16.26 16.87 3.87
CA PRO A 4 -16.47 15.47 4.09
C PRO A 4 -17.17 15.35 5.44
N THR A 5 -18.45 15.00 5.41
CA THR A 5 -19.16 14.49 6.58
C THR A 5 -18.36 13.28 7.07
N ALA A 6 -17.58 13.45 8.14
CA ALA A 6 -16.97 12.34 8.83
C ALA A 6 -18.11 11.52 9.42
N ILE A 7 -18.59 10.55 8.66
CA ILE A 7 -19.35 9.45 9.21
C ILE A 7 -18.33 8.74 10.10
N ASP A 8 -18.62 8.72 11.40
CA ASP A 8 -17.90 7.95 12.43
C ASP A 8 -18.19 6.45 12.18
N GLU A 9 -17.86 6.01 10.98
CA GLU A 9 -18.10 4.65 10.50
C GLU A 9 -16.99 3.78 11.08
N ALA A 10 -17.40 2.71 11.76
CA ALA A 10 -16.45 1.79 12.36
C ALA A 10 -15.41 1.34 11.33
N PRO A 11 -14.11 1.26 11.70
CA PRO A 11 -13.06 0.87 10.77
C PRO A 11 -13.39 -0.43 10.03
N PHE A 12 -13.90 -1.44 10.74
CA PHE A 12 -14.38 -2.67 10.11
C PHE A 12 -15.92 -2.76 10.13
N PRO A 13 -16.59 -3.06 8.98
CA PRO A 13 -18.04 -3.13 8.90
C PRO A 13 -18.66 -4.10 9.91
N ARG A 14 -19.60 -3.59 10.73
CA ARG A 14 -20.23 -4.38 11.81
C ARG A 14 -21.05 -5.56 11.28
N SER A 15 -21.73 -5.39 10.14
CA SER A 15 -22.46 -6.48 9.46
C SER A 15 -21.53 -7.64 9.05
N VAL A 16 -20.29 -7.35 8.66
CA VAL A 16 -19.30 -8.37 8.31
C VAL A 16 -18.79 -9.07 9.57
N ILE A 17 -18.58 -8.35 10.68
CA ILE A 17 -18.24 -8.96 11.98
C ILE A 17 -19.32 -9.94 12.43
N GLU A 18 -20.59 -9.56 12.33
CA GLU A 18 -21.71 -10.44 12.69
C GLU A 18 -21.75 -11.70 11.82
N SER A 19 -21.52 -11.55 10.51
CA SER A 19 -21.42 -12.66 9.56
C SER A 19 -20.27 -13.60 9.92
N ILE A 20 -19.07 -13.07 10.17
CA ILE A 20 -17.89 -13.84 10.57
C ILE A 20 -18.13 -14.56 11.89
N ALA A 21 -18.68 -13.88 12.90
CA ALA A 21 -18.95 -14.47 14.21
C ALA A 21 -19.96 -15.64 14.09
N LYS A 22 -20.98 -15.49 13.25
CA LYS A 22 -21.95 -16.56 12.96
C LYS A 22 -21.27 -17.75 12.27
N GLU A 23 -20.49 -17.51 11.23
CA GLU A 23 -19.82 -18.55 10.44
C GLU A 23 -18.76 -19.30 11.27
N ALA A 24 -18.02 -18.58 12.11
CA ALA A 24 -17.04 -19.11 13.06
C ALA A 24 -17.68 -19.76 14.30
N LYS A 25 -19.00 -19.64 14.47
CA LYS A 25 -19.76 -20.11 15.65
C LYS A 25 -19.28 -19.51 16.97
N ILE A 26 -18.89 -18.23 16.95
CA ILE A 26 -18.48 -17.50 18.15
C ILE A 26 -19.74 -17.03 18.89
N THR A 27 -20.02 -17.62 20.04
CA THR A 27 -21.15 -17.26 20.91
C THR A 27 -20.73 -16.49 22.15
N ASP A 28 -19.48 -16.62 22.58
CA ASP A 28 -18.94 -15.92 23.75
C ASP A 28 -18.80 -14.41 23.47
N PRO A 29 -19.45 -13.53 24.27
CA PRO A 29 -19.32 -12.08 24.13
C PRO A 29 -17.88 -11.59 24.20
N VAL A 30 -17.00 -12.22 24.99
CA VAL A 30 -15.60 -11.83 25.11
C VAL A 30 -14.84 -12.08 23.81
N GLN A 31 -15.04 -13.27 23.22
CA GLN A 31 -14.46 -13.60 21.91
C GLN A 31 -15.00 -12.70 20.80
N ARG A 32 -16.27 -12.31 20.87
CA ARG A 32 -16.87 -11.34 19.91
C ARG A 32 -16.25 -9.96 20.04
N ALA A 33 -16.08 -9.45 21.26
CA ALA A 33 -15.41 -8.17 21.48
C ALA A 33 -13.96 -8.19 20.95
N ALA A 34 -13.22 -9.27 21.21
CA ALA A 34 -11.86 -9.44 20.72
C ALA A 34 -11.79 -9.55 19.18
N LEU A 35 -12.76 -10.23 18.54
CA LEU A 35 -12.87 -10.27 17.08
C LEU A 35 -13.04 -8.87 16.51
N THR A 36 -13.98 -8.09 17.07
CA THR A 36 -14.25 -6.71 16.66
C THR A 36 -13.01 -5.84 16.77
N GLU A 37 -12.40 -5.80 17.96
CA GLU A 37 -11.22 -4.97 18.23
C GLU A 37 -10.07 -5.29 17.27
N ARG A 38 -9.77 -6.58 17.08
CA ARG A 38 -8.65 -6.99 16.24
C ARG A 38 -8.90 -6.73 14.75
N LEU A 39 -10.12 -6.96 14.28
CA LEU A 39 -10.46 -6.66 12.88
C LEU A 39 -10.53 -5.15 12.61
N ASP A 40 -10.99 -4.34 13.57
CA ASP A 40 -10.90 -2.89 13.48
C ASP A 40 -9.45 -2.43 13.37
N TYR A 41 -8.57 -2.95 14.23
CA TYR A 41 -7.13 -2.64 14.18
C TYR A 41 -6.51 -3.01 12.82
N LEU A 42 -6.77 -4.23 12.32
CA LEU A 42 -6.25 -4.67 11.02
C LEU A 42 -6.80 -3.81 9.88
N ALA A 43 -8.08 -3.43 9.91
CA ALA A 43 -8.67 -2.55 8.90
C ALA A 43 -7.99 -1.18 8.88
N THR A 44 -7.84 -0.53 10.03
CA THR A 44 -7.14 0.77 10.10
C THR A 44 -5.71 0.64 9.60
N HIS A 45 -4.95 -0.32 10.14
CA HIS A 45 -3.55 -0.51 9.79
C HIS A 45 -3.35 -0.74 8.28
N TYR A 46 -4.08 -1.68 7.69
CA TYR A 46 -3.89 -2.01 6.28
C TYR A 46 -4.45 -0.95 5.34
N ARG A 47 -5.47 -0.17 5.73
CA ARG A 47 -5.94 0.96 4.92
C ARG A 47 -4.94 2.12 4.92
N ASP A 48 -4.26 2.37 6.04
CA ASP A 48 -3.15 3.34 6.08
C ASP A 48 -1.98 2.89 5.18
N VAL A 49 -1.66 1.60 5.19
CA VAL A 49 -0.68 1.01 4.27
C VAL A 49 -1.15 1.18 2.82
N LEU A 50 -2.37 0.75 2.47
CA LEU A 50 -2.88 0.82 1.11
C LEU A 50 -3.00 2.25 0.56
N SER A 51 -3.23 3.24 1.42
CA SER A 51 -3.36 4.65 1.00
C SER A 51 -2.05 5.40 0.81
N THR A 52 -0.93 4.84 1.27
CA THR A 52 0.38 5.54 1.23
C THR A 52 1.28 5.10 0.10
N MET A 53 0.94 4.03 -0.61
CA MET A 53 1.80 3.43 -1.64
C MET A 53 0.99 3.00 -2.85
N PRO A 54 1.49 3.17 -4.09
CA PRO A 54 0.72 2.77 -5.25
C PRO A 54 0.64 1.23 -5.33
N ASN A 55 -0.56 0.71 -5.55
CA ASN A 55 -0.92 -0.70 -5.48
C ASN A 55 -2.21 -0.96 -6.27
N ASP A 56 -2.60 -2.22 -6.43
CA ASP A 56 -3.75 -2.61 -7.26
C ASP A 56 -5.08 -2.72 -6.48
N PHE A 57 -5.17 -2.07 -5.32
CA PHE A 57 -6.36 -2.05 -4.47
C PHE A 57 -7.12 -0.73 -4.64
N ASP A 58 -7.97 -0.68 -5.66
CA ASP A 58 -8.65 0.51 -6.19
C ASP A 58 -9.34 1.40 -5.15
N GLN A 59 -9.82 0.83 -4.03
CA GLN A 59 -10.56 1.59 -3.03
C GLN A 59 -9.69 2.55 -2.21
N TYR A 60 -8.45 2.16 -1.92
CA TYR A 60 -7.58 2.91 -1.01
C TYR A 60 -6.30 3.40 -1.68
N ALA A 61 -5.87 2.76 -2.78
CA ALA A 61 -4.67 3.16 -3.49
C ALA A 61 -4.73 4.64 -3.89
N PRO A 62 -3.65 5.42 -3.68
CA PRO A 62 -3.61 6.80 -4.15
C PRO A 62 -3.71 6.87 -5.68
N PHE A 63 -3.20 5.84 -6.37
CA PHE A 63 -3.34 5.56 -7.79
C PHE A 63 -2.80 4.15 -8.08
N ASP A 64 -3.29 3.51 -9.14
CA ASP A 64 -2.64 2.34 -9.72
C ASP A 64 -1.57 2.82 -10.72
N ALA A 65 -0.34 2.35 -10.53
CA ALA A 65 0.75 2.58 -11.46
C ALA A 65 1.76 1.46 -11.33
N THR A 66 2.12 0.88 -12.45
CA THR A 66 3.22 -0.08 -12.59
C THR A 66 4.55 0.56 -12.21
N LEU A 67 5.54 -0.26 -11.87
CA LEU A 67 6.90 0.24 -11.61
C LEU A 67 7.48 0.98 -12.82
N THR A 68 7.10 0.59 -14.05
CA THR A 68 7.52 1.27 -15.28
C THR A 68 6.91 2.67 -15.37
N GLU A 69 5.60 2.82 -15.18
CA GLU A 69 4.94 4.13 -15.21
C GLU A 69 5.48 5.08 -14.13
N ARG A 70 5.80 4.55 -12.93
CA ARG A 70 6.44 5.34 -11.87
C ARG A 70 7.83 5.85 -12.26
N VAL A 71 8.63 5.02 -12.91
CA VAL A 71 9.96 5.40 -13.41
C VAL A 71 9.83 6.46 -14.50
N GLU A 72 8.97 6.24 -15.50
CA GLU A 72 8.74 7.18 -16.59
C GLU A 72 8.23 8.54 -16.08
N TRP A 73 7.36 8.51 -15.07
CA TRP A 73 6.88 9.71 -14.41
C TRP A 73 8.01 10.48 -13.72
N LEU A 74 8.88 9.81 -12.94
CA LEU A 74 10.02 10.44 -12.27
C LEU A 74 11.02 11.01 -13.27
N GLU A 75 11.30 10.30 -14.35
CA GLU A 75 12.16 10.79 -15.43
C GLU A 75 11.58 12.05 -16.07
N THR A 76 10.30 12.01 -16.44
CA THR A 76 9.63 13.10 -17.16
C THR A 76 9.37 14.33 -16.29
N LYS A 77 8.97 14.13 -15.04
CA LYS A 77 8.50 15.20 -14.15
C LYS A 77 9.57 15.73 -13.21
N LEU A 78 10.65 14.99 -12.97
CA LEU A 78 11.70 15.38 -12.02
C LEU A 78 13.08 15.43 -12.68
N LEU A 79 13.60 14.33 -13.21
CA LEU A 79 14.98 14.31 -13.73
C LEU A 79 15.18 15.24 -14.93
N ASN A 80 14.32 15.13 -15.95
CA ASN A 80 14.47 15.94 -17.16
C ASN A 80 14.35 17.46 -16.87
N PRO A 81 13.41 17.92 -16.03
CA PRO A 81 13.41 19.30 -15.56
C PRO A 81 14.67 19.70 -14.78
N LEU A 82 15.15 18.84 -13.87
CA LEU A 82 16.36 19.13 -13.09
C LEU A 82 17.58 19.33 -13.99
N ASP A 83 17.75 18.48 -15.01
CA ASP A 83 18.85 18.63 -15.97
C ASP A 83 18.84 20.00 -16.65
N ARG A 84 17.66 20.46 -17.09
CA ARG A 84 17.49 21.77 -17.72
C ARG A 84 17.77 22.92 -16.75
N VAL A 85 17.31 22.82 -15.50
CA VAL A 85 17.49 23.88 -14.51
C VAL A 85 18.94 23.96 -14.05
N ILE A 86 19.60 22.82 -13.81
CA ILE A 86 21.04 22.76 -13.46
C ILE A 86 21.87 23.40 -14.58
N GLU A 87 21.55 23.11 -15.84
CA GLU A 87 22.20 23.75 -16.98
C GLU A 87 21.95 25.26 -17.02
N ALA A 88 20.70 25.70 -16.78
CA ALA A 88 20.33 27.12 -16.79
C ALA A 88 21.07 27.94 -15.73
N VAL A 89 21.26 27.40 -14.51
CA VAL A 89 21.99 28.10 -13.42
C VAL A 89 23.51 27.93 -13.48
N SER A 90 24.03 27.23 -14.50
CA SER A 90 25.47 27.01 -14.65
C SER A 90 26.22 28.33 -14.90
N PRO A 91 27.50 28.44 -14.53
CA PRO A 91 28.31 29.65 -14.75
C PRO A 91 28.30 30.15 -16.21
N LYS A 92 28.15 29.22 -17.17
CA LYS A 92 28.07 29.54 -18.60
C LYS A 92 26.80 30.32 -18.98
N ASN A 93 25.70 30.09 -18.26
CA ASN A 93 24.38 30.62 -18.57
C ASN A 93 23.92 31.71 -17.58
N GLN A 94 24.67 31.97 -16.50
CA GLN A 94 24.32 32.98 -15.48
C GLN A 94 24.04 34.37 -16.08
N ALA A 95 24.79 34.78 -17.11
CA ALA A 95 24.61 36.07 -17.76
C ALA A 95 23.22 36.28 -18.39
N TRP A 96 22.45 35.21 -18.64
CA TRP A 96 21.07 35.30 -19.12
C TRP A 96 20.09 35.77 -18.05
N PHE A 97 20.46 35.65 -16.78
CA PHE A 97 19.64 36.01 -15.62
C PHE A 97 20.17 37.24 -14.88
N SER A 98 21.30 37.78 -15.35
CA SER A 98 21.91 39.00 -14.85
C SER A 98 21.02 40.22 -15.12
N LEU A 99 20.79 41.02 -14.09
CA LEU A 99 20.00 42.25 -14.14
C LEU A 99 20.79 43.39 -13.50
N TRP A 100 20.94 44.49 -14.23
CA TRP A 100 21.47 45.72 -13.66
C TRP A 100 20.43 46.39 -12.74
N PRO A 101 20.78 46.86 -11.53
CA PRO A 101 22.11 46.83 -10.89
C PRO A 101 22.33 45.64 -9.95
N ASN A 102 21.41 44.66 -9.91
CA ASN A 102 21.43 43.53 -8.95
C ASN A 102 22.73 42.70 -9.00
N ASP A 103 23.45 42.65 -10.12
CA ASP A 103 24.76 41.97 -10.21
C ASP A 103 25.95 42.78 -9.70
N VAL A 104 25.74 44.07 -9.37
CA VAL A 104 26.76 44.97 -8.82
C VAL A 104 26.60 45.13 -7.31
N ILE A 105 25.40 44.85 -6.80
CA ILE A 105 25.06 44.91 -5.38
C ILE A 105 25.14 43.47 -4.86
N ASP A 106 26.23 43.12 -4.18
CA ASP A 106 26.50 41.76 -3.70
C ASP A 106 25.36 41.20 -2.82
N GLU A 107 24.65 42.06 -2.07
CA GLU A 107 23.51 41.65 -1.24
C GLU A 107 22.29 41.18 -2.04
N LEU A 108 22.19 41.55 -3.33
CA LEU A 108 21.08 41.18 -4.22
C LEU A 108 21.44 40.02 -5.16
N LYS A 109 22.70 39.58 -5.17
CA LYS A 109 23.19 38.52 -6.04
C LYS A 109 22.72 37.16 -5.53
N PRO A 110 21.97 36.37 -6.33
CA PRO A 110 21.63 35.00 -5.95
C PRO A 110 22.88 34.13 -5.84
N ASP A 111 22.93 33.26 -4.83
CA ASP A 111 23.97 32.25 -4.70
C ASP A 111 23.69 31.08 -5.65
N TYR A 112 24.04 31.27 -6.92
CA TYR A 112 23.83 30.29 -7.98
C TYR A 112 24.61 28.99 -7.74
N ASP A 113 25.76 29.03 -7.06
CA ASP A 113 26.57 27.84 -6.78
C ASP A 113 25.92 26.97 -5.69
N THR A 114 25.39 27.59 -4.64
CA THR A 114 24.59 26.88 -3.63
C THR A 114 23.32 26.30 -4.24
N VAL A 115 22.58 27.08 -5.04
CA VAL A 115 21.36 26.59 -5.72
C VAL A 115 21.69 25.39 -6.61
N ARG A 116 22.75 25.49 -7.42
CA ARG A 116 23.19 24.40 -8.28
C ARG A 116 23.53 23.14 -7.48
N THR A 117 24.28 23.27 -6.39
CA THR A 117 24.65 22.15 -5.51
C THR A 117 23.41 21.46 -4.94
N GLN A 118 22.41 22.24 -4.50
CA GLN A 118 21.15 21.70 -4.00
C GLN A 118 20.37 20.94 -5.07
N LEU A 119 20.34 21.44 -6.31
CA LEU A 119 19.68 20.77 -7.44
C LEU A 119 20.40 19.47 -7.83
N GLU A 120 21.74 19.47 -7.84
CA GLU A 120 22.55 18.27 -8.10
C GLU A 120 22.31 17.19 -7.02
N ASN A 121 22.18 17.58 -5.74
CA ASN A 121 21.81 16.67 -4.66
C ASN A 121 20.41 16.08 -4.83
N LEU A 122 19.42 16.91 -5.19
CA LEU A 122 18.06 16.43 -5.46
C LEU A 122 18.04 15.45 -6.65
N LYS A 123 18.82 15.73 -7.71
CA LYS A 123 18.99 14.83 -8.85
C LYS A 123 19.55 13.47 -8.43
N LEU A 124 20.59 13.44 -7.59
CA LEU A 124 21.16 12.19 -7.06
C LEU A 124 20.13 11.40 -6.23
N MET A 125 19.35 12.08 -5.38
CA MET A 125 18.27 11.44 -4.62
C MET A 125 17.22 10.82 -5.55
N ALA A 126 16.78 11.55 -6.57
CA ALA A 126 15.81 11.08 -7.56
C ALA A 126 16.34 9.86 -8.35
N GLN A 127 17.61 9.89 -8.75
CA GLN A 127 18.27 8.76 -9.41
C GLN A 127 18.31 7.51 -8.51
N ASN A 128 18.62 7.67 -7.22
CA ASN A 128 18.61 6.56 -6.27
C ASN A 128 17.20 5.94 -6.13
N VAL A 129 16.15 6.75 -6.13
CA VAL A 129 14.76 6.25 -6.14
C VAL A 129 14.48 5.44 -7.41
N ILE A 130 14.87 5.94 -8.58
CA ILE A 130 14.70 5.21 -9.85
C ILE A 130 15.47 3.89 -9.84
N ILE A 131 16.73 3.89 -9.38
CA ILE A 131 17.54 2.67 -9.27
C ILE A 131 16.81 1.64 -8.39
N ASN A 132 16.25 2.07 -7.26
CA ASN A 132 15.48 1.19 -6.38
C ASN A 132 14.23 0.61 -7.08
N LEU A 133 13.46 1.43 -7.78
CA LEU A 133 12.28 0.99 -8.54
C LEU A 133 12.65 0.02 -9.67
N VAL A 134 13.74 0.30 -10.41
CA VAL A 134 14.25 -0.56 -11.48
C VAL A 134 14.77 -1.88 -10.91
N TYR A 135 15.45 -1.85 -9.76
CA TYR A 135 15.88 -3.05 -9.06
C TYR A 135 14.66 -3.91 -8.69
N HIS A 136 13.65 -3.33 -8.03
CA HIS A 136 12.41 -4.04 -7.70
C HIS A 136 11.71 -4.63 -8.92
N ARG A 137 11.71 -3.91 -10.05
CA ARG A 137 11.19 -4.40 -11.33
C ARG A 137 12.01 -5.58 -11.87
N HIS A 138 13.34 -5.48 -11.87
CA HIS A 138 14.24 -6.52 -12.38
C HIS A 138 14.10 -7.84 -11.60
N TYR A 139 14.00 -7.74 -10.28
CA TYR A 139 13.78 -8.90 -9.42
C TYR A 139 12.32 -9.33 -9.34
N SER A 140 11.42 -8.66 -10.06
CA SER A 140 9.98 -8.94 -10.07
C SER A 140 9.43 -9.15 -8.66
N LEU A 141 9.87 -8.33 -7.69
CA LEU A 141 9.46 -8.51 -6.30
C LEU A 141 7.95 -8.36 -6.21
N PRO A 142 7.22 -9.41 -5.78
CA PRO A 142 5.78 -9.42 -5.89
C PRO A 142 5.14 -8.66 -4.72
N PHE A 143 5.34 -7.34 -4.68
CA PHE A 143 4.90 -6.45 -3.59
C PHE A 143 3.40 -6.66 -3.26
N ASN A 144 2.57 -6.64 -4.31
CA ASN A 144 1.14 -6.87 -4.22
C ASN A 144 0.79 -8.27 -3.70
N GLU A 145 1.56 -9.32 -4.03
CA GLU A 145 1.32 -10.66 -3.48
C GLU A 145 1.77 -10.77 -2.02
N PHE A 146 2.89 -10.13 -1.66
CA PHE A 146 3.35 -10.08 -0.27
C PHE A 146 2.33 -9.37 0.62
N LEU A 147 1.77 -8.25 0.16
CA LEU A 147 0.75 -7.54 0.92
C LEU A 147 -0.48 -8.41 1.16
N ARG A 148 -0.96 -9.11 0.11
CA ARG A 148 -2.05 -10.09 0.23
C ARG A 148 -1.73 -11.20 1.24
N PHE A 149 -0.53 -11.76 1.15
CA PHE A 149 -0.07 -12.80 2.04
C PHE A 149 -0.07 -12.34 3.51
N HIS A 150 0.43 -11.13 3.78
CA HIS A 150 0.44 -10.55 5.13
C HIS A 150 -0.97 -10.33 5.68
N ILE A 151 -1.87 -9.73 4.88
CA ILE A 151 -3.26 -9.51 5.27
C ILE A 151 -3.94 -10.84 5.62
N VAL A 152 -3.84 -11.84 4.73
CA VAL A 152 -4.43 -13.17 4.95
C VAL A 152 -3.84 -13.85 6.19
N THR A 153 -2.52 -13.75 6.38
CA THR A 153 -1.83 -14.31 7.54
C THR A 153 -2.30 -13.68 8.85
N ASP A 154 -2.48 -12.36 8.89
CA ASP A 154 -2.90 -11.65 10.09
C ASP A 154 -4.38 -11.88 10.42
N ILE A 155 -5.26 -11.89 9.41
CA ILE A 155 -6.65 -12.34 9.59
C ILE A 155 -6.65 -13.74 10.20
N ALA A 156 -5.86 -14.65 9.66
CA ALA A 156 -5.81 -16.01 10.14
C ALA A 156 -5.30 -16.10 11.60
N LYS A 157 -4.35 -15.24 12.03
CA LYS A 157 -3.91 -15.15 13.43
C LYS A 157 -5.02 -14.64 14.35
N VAL A 158 -5.84 -13.69 13.88
CA VAL A 158 -7.03 -13.25 14.61
C VAL A 158 -7.96 -14.44 14.83
N LEU A 159 -8.26 -15.22 13.78
CA LEU A 159 -9.14 -16.39 13.90
C LEU A 159 -8.62 -17.44 14.88
N ASP A 160 -7.32 -17.74 14.90
CA ASP A 160 -6.75 -18.70 15.85
C ASP A 160 -6.98 -18.28 17.31
N SER A 161 -6.93 -16.97 17.55
CA SER A 161 -7.07 -16.42 18.89
C SER A 161 -8.52 -16.33 19.36
N VAL A 162 -9.46 -15.94 18.49
CA VAL A 162 -10.85 -15.66 18.86
C VAL A 162 -11.79 -16.82 18.58
N ALA A 163 -11.39 -17.75 17.71
CA ALA A 163 -12.15 -18.93 17.33
C ALA A 163 -11.24 -20.19 17.29
N PRO A 164 -10.65 -20.61 18.41
CA PRO A 164 -9.71 -21.74 18.45
C PRO A 164 -10.32 -23.08 18.00
N ASN A 165 -11.65 -23.20 18.07
CA ASN A 165 -12.39 -24.39 17.60
C ASN A 165 -12.57 -24.42 16.07
N LEU A 166 -12.33 -23.30 15.38
CA LEU A 166 -12.36 -23.22 13.93
C LEU A 166 -11.04 -23.75 13.35
N LYS A 167 -11.02 -25.03 12.99
CA LYS A 167 -9.82 -25.65 12.42
C LYS A 167 -9.45 -25.00 11.07
N PRO A 168 -8.18 -24.57 10.88
CA PRO A 168 -7.70 -24.12 9.58
C PRO A 168 -7.91 -25.18 8.50
N SER A 169 -8.55 -24.78 7.41
CA SER A 169 -8.88 -25.66 6.29
C SER A 169 -8.76 -24.90 4.99
N ARG A 170 -8.30 -25.60 3.94
CA ARG A 170 -8.30 -25.06 2.58
C ARG A 170 -9.71 -25.03 1.98
N GLY A 171 -10.68 -25.69 2.60
CA GLY A 171 -12.02 -25.91 2.05
C GLY A 171 -12.07 -27.09 1.07
N THR A 172 -13.24 -27.27 0.45
CA THR A 172 -13.48 -28.24 -0.62
C THR A 172 -13.73 -27.46 -1.91
N TYR A 173 -13.11 -27.86 -3.00
CA TYR A 173 -13.35 -27.23 -4.29
C TYR A 173 -14.80 -27.46 -4.74
N THR A 174 -15.53 -26.38 -5.00
CA THR A 174 -16.92 -26.43 -5.44
C THR A 174 -17.01 -25.90 -6.87
N LYS A 175 -17.37 -26.77 -7.83
CA LYS A 175 -17.46 -26.39 -9.26
C LYS A 175 -18.45 -25.24 -9.53
N GLU A 176 -19.50 -25.15 -8.74
CA GLU A 176 -20.55 -24.12 -8.86
C GLU A 176 -20.01 -22.71 -8.56
N LEU A 177 -19.08 -22.60 -7.61
CA LEU A 177 -18.49 -21.34 -7.19
C LEU A 177 -17.14 -21.06 -7.88
N GLY A 178 -16.52 -22.09 -8.48
CA GLY A 178 -15.20 -21.97 -9.10
C GLY A 178 -14.07 -21.74 -8.09
N GLU A 179 -14.30 -21.99 -6.80
CA GLU A 179 -13.37 -21.72 -5.71
C GLU A 179 -13.44 -22.82 -4.63
N PHE A 180 -12.48 -22.80 -3.70
CA PHE A 180 -12.54 -23.66 -2.52
C PHE A 180 -13.51 -23.09 -1.48
N ALA A 181 -14.61 -23.80 -1.22
CA ALA A 181 -15.63 -23.39 -0.27
C ALA A 181 -15.44 -24.02 1.12
N GLY A 182 -15.86 -23.31 2.16
CA GLY A 182 -15.83 -23.78 3.54
C GLY A 182 -15.74 -22.62 4.53
N ARG A 183 -16.10 -22.86 5.79
CA ARG A 183 -16.21 -21.77 6.80
C ARG A 183 -14.94 -20.93 6.89
N TYR A 184 -13.79 -21.59 6.98
CA TYR A 184 -12.49 -20.92 7.12
C TYR A 184 -12.13 -20.05 5.91
N PRO A 185 -12.09 -20.56 4.65
CA PRO A 185 -11.83 -19.72 3.49
C PRO A 185 -12.88 -18.62 3.29
N THR A 186 -14.17 -18.90 3.57
CA THR A 186 -15.24 -17.89 3.50
C THR A 186 -15.00 -16.73 4.45
N ILE A 187 -14.65 -17.00 5.72
CA ILE A 187 -14.35 -15.96 6.70
C ILE A 187 -13.13 -15.13 6.28
N ILE A 188 -12.06 -15.78 5.78
CA ILE A 188 -10.87 -15.06 5.31
C ILE A 188 -11.23 -14.12 4.16
N ARG A 189 -11.99 -14.59 3.15
CA ARG A 189 -12.41 -13.76 2.02
C ARG A 189 -13.28 -12.58 2.47
N GLN A 190 -14.22 -12.81 3.39
CA GLN A 190 -15.07 -11.75 3.94
C GLN A 190 -14.22 -10.68 4.65
N ALA A 191 -13.30 -11.09 5.53
CA ALA A 191 -12.44 -10.17 6.25
C ALA A 191 -11.49 -9.42 5.31
N TYR A 192 -10.89 -10.13 4.36
CA TYR A 192 -10.01 -9.55 3.36
C TYR A 192 -10.73 -8.50 2.50
N GLN A 193 -11.93 -8.82 2.00
CA GLN A 193 -12.73 -7.89 1.21
C GLN A 193 -13.13 -6.66 2.03
N ALA A 194 -13.49 -6.84 3.30
CA ALA A 194 -13.83 -5.71 4.18
C ALA A 194 -12.63 -4.80 4.49
N ILE A 195 -11.41 -5.36 4.55
CA ILE A 195 -10.18 -4.58 4.75
C ILE A 195 -9.78 -3.86 3.47
N THR A 196 -9.75 -4.59 2.35
CA THR A 196 -9.10 -4.15 1.10
C THR A 196 -10.05 -3.55 0.08
N GLY A 197 -11.36 -3.76 0.22
CA GLY A 197 -12.36 -3.41 -0.79
C GLY A 197 -12.46 -4.40 -1.95
N LYS A 198 -11.54 -5.36 -2.04
CA LYS A 198 -11.38 -6.22 -3.21
C LYS A 198 -11.85 -7.64 -2.92
N ALA A 199 -12.79 -8.13 -3.72
CA ALA A 199 -13.20 -9.52 -3.67
C ALA A 199 -12.21 -10.37 -4.48
N GLU A 200 -11.50 -11.28 -3.82
CA GLU A 200 -10.52 -12.18 -4.44
C GLU A 200 -10.71 -13.63 -3.99
N PRO A 201 -10.40 -14.62 -4.85
CA PRO A 201 -10.56 -16.04 -4.49
C PRO A 201 -9.56 -16.49 -3.41
N LEU A 202 -8.35 -15.92 -3.35
CA LEU A 202 -7.32 -16.17 -2.33
C LEU A 202 -6.93 -17.65 -2.10
N ASP A 203 -7.38 -18.58 -2.93
CA ASP A 203 -7.23 -20.04 -2.73
C ASP A 203 -5.79 -20.48 -2.47
N ARG A 204 -4.86 -19.96 -3.27
CA ARG A 204 -3.43 -20.24 -3.14
C ARG A 204 -2.87 -19.74 -1.80
N LEU A 205 -3.21 -18.51 -1.41
CA LEU A 205 -2.71 -17.90 -0.18
C LEU A 205 -3.29 -18.59 1.05
N ILE A 206 -4.59 -18.92 1.04
CA ILE A 206 -5.23 -19.68 2.11
C ILE A 206 -4.57 -21.05 2.23
N LYS A 207 -4.30 -21.72 1.10
CA LYS A 207 -3.55 -22.99 1.07
C LYS A 207 -2.17 -22.84 1.72
N GLU A 208 -1.38 -21.87 1.31
CA GLU A 208 -0.03 -21.63 1.82
C GLU A 208 -0.04 -21.34 3.34
N VAL A 209 -0.95 -20.49 3.80
CA VAL A 209 -1.10 -20.17 5.24
C VAL A 209 -1.52 -21.41 6.04
N VAL A 210 -2.48 -22.20 5.56
CA VAL A 210 -2.90 -23.45 6.21
C VAL A 210 -1.74 -24.45 6.27
N ASP A 211 -0.91 -24.51 5.24
CA ASP A 211 0.22 -25.45 5.18
C ASP A 211 1.34 -25.07 6.13
N GLN A 212 1.71 -23.79 6.17
CA GLN A 212 2.69 -23.27 7.13
C GLN A 212 2.25 -23.52 8.58
N ARG A 213 0.94 -23.52 8.85
CA ARG A 213 0.38 -23.78 10.18
C ARG A 213 0.38 -25.25 10.58
N ARG A 214 0.38 -26.18 9.61
CA ARG A 214 0.46 -27.63 9.86
C ARG A 214 1.88 -28.12 10.09
N GLN A 215 2.88 -27.33 9.69
CA GLN A 215 4.30 -27.64 9.83
C GLN A 215 4.92 -27.11 11.14
N LYS A 216 4.15 -26.33 11.92
CA LYS A 216 4.51 -25.86 13.27
C LYS A 216 3.86 -26.75 14.32
#